data_AF-A0A1W9RG59-F1
#
_entry.id   AF-A0A1W9RG59-F1
#
_cell.length_a   1.000
_cell.length_b   1.000
_cell.length_c   1.000
_cell.angle_alpha   90.00
_cell.angle_beta   90.00
_cell.angle_gamma   90.00
#
_symmetry.space_group_name_H-M   'P 1'
#
loop_
_entity.id
_entity.type
_entity.pdbx_description
1 polymer ?
#
loop_
_entity_poly.entity_id
_entity_poly.type
_entity_poly.pdbx_seq_one_letter_code
_entity_poly.pdbx_strand_id
1 'polypeptide(L)'
;MKKLLEHYLKNLTETLRRGDAREESYYKHLDELVRQCAEIQEIKNVDVTILPKKTEAGNPDFRVWDGKNHITGYIEAKDPSVTNLDYIEGTEQLERYLATFPNVILTNFYEFRLYRDGQRIAQVMIGRPVIAKRLQTAPPLENVDRFKELFDLFFSFSLPKVKTARSLAIELAKRTRFLRDEVISVEMAENGSKGHKQLIGFFEAFKKYLISTLTQKQFADIYAQTITYGLFAARTRANGEFSRRLAFDYIPHTIGILRDVFRFISLEEAPKSLEIIVDDIAEILNVADANKILHEYHRTGKGRDPIIHFYETFLATYDPEIRERRGVYYTPEPVVGYIV
;
A
#
# COMPACT_ATOMS: atom_id res chain seq x y z
N MET A 1 -5.96 28.10 8.39
CA MET A 1 -4.83 27.33 8.94
C MET A 1 -4.56 27.59 10.43
N LYS A 2 -4.19 28.80 10.87
CA LYS A 2 -3.86 29.08 12.29
C LYS A 2 -4.92 28.58 13.30
N LYS A 3 -6.18 28.99 13.13
CA LYS A 3 -7.29 28.57 14.01
C LYS A 3 -7.50 27.05 14.06
N LEU A 4 -7.30 26.36 12.93
CA LEU A 4 -7.38 24.91 12.84
C LEU A 4 -6.31 24.25 13.72
N LEU A 5 -5.06 24.70 13.61
CA LEU A 5 -3.96 24.14 14.41
C LEU A 5 -4.09 24.46 15.90
N GLU A 6 -4.56 25.66 16.26
CA GLU A 6 -4.86 26.00 17.66
C GLU A 6 -5.94 25.07 18.24
N HIS A 7 -7.00 24.81 17.47
CA HIS A 7 -8.05 23.87 17.87
C HIS A 7 -7.54 22.44 17.97
N TYR A 8 -6.74 21.99 17.00
CA TYR A 8 -6.13 20.67 16.99
C TYR A 8 -5.24 20.43 18.23
N LEU A 9 -4.32 21.35 18.54
CA LEU A 9 -3.45 21.23 19.72
C LEU A 9 -4.24 21.24 21.04
N LYS A 10 -5.35 21.98 21.09
CA LYS A 10 -6.27 21.94 22.23
C LYS A 10 -6.92 20.56 22.37
N ASN A 11 -7.44 19.99 21.29
CA ASN A 11 -8.10 18.68 21.30
C ASN A 11 -7.13 17.54 21.67
N LEU A 12 -5.88 17.60 21.20
CA LEU A 12 -4.82 16.68 21.63
C LEU A 12 -4.60 16.76 23.15
N THR A 13 -4.49 17.97 23.69
CA THR A 13 -4.28 18.18 25.13
C THR A 13 -5.46 17.71 25.97
N GLU A 14 -6.69 17.95 25.52
CA GLU A 14 -7.90 17.45 26.19
C GLU A 14 -7.94 15.93 26.24
N THR A 15 -7.49 15.27 25.18
CA THR A 15 -7.39 13.81 25.12
C THR A 15 -6.32 13.29 26.07
N LEU A 16 -5.14 13.94 26.07
CA LEU A 16 -4.06 13.62 26.99
C LEU A 16 -4.48 13.75 28.48
N ARG A 17 -5.26 14.78 28.81
CA ARG A 17 -5.75 15.02 30.19
C ARG A 17 -6.68 13.94 30.72
N ARG A 18 -7.32 13.14 29.86
CA ARG A 18 -8.20 12.03 30.30
C ARG A 18 -7.41 10.92 31.01
N GLY A 19 -6.11 10.78 30.71
CA GLY A 19 -5.19 9.89 31.40
C GLY A 19 -5.29 8.40 31.02
N ASP A 20 -6.30 8.01 30.25
CA ASP A 20 -6.52 6.66 29.72
C ASP A 20 -6.36 6.57 28.19
N ALA A 21 -5.91 7.67 27.56
CA ALA A 21 -5.74 7.76 26.12
C ALA A 21 -4.61 6.85 25.61
N ARG A 22 -4.96 5.95 24.70
CA ARG A 22 -4.00 5.22 23.84
C ARG A 22 -3.74 5.99 22.55
N GLU A 23 -2.74 5.58 21.79
CA GLU A 23 -2.37 6.18 20.50
C GLU A 23 -3.59 6.36 19.57
N GLU A 24 -4.46 5.35 19.48
CA GLU A 24 -5.65 5.37 18.61
C GLU A 24 -6.69 6.41 19.05
N SER A 25 -6.64 6.85 20.31
CA SER A 25 -7.53 7.89 20.83
C SER A 25 -7.30 9.24 20.17
N TYR A 26 -6.11 9.44 19.59
CA TYR A 26 -5.71 10.66 18.89
C TYR A 26 -6.00 10.59 17.39
N TYR A 27 -6.32 9.43 16.82
CA TYR A 27 -6.48 9.24 15.38
C TYR A 27 -7.60 10.09 14.78
N LYS A 28 -8.71 10.23 15.50
CA LYS A 28 -9.82 11.11 15.09
C LYS A 28 -9.39 12.56 14.88
N HIS A 29 -8.46 13.05 15.71
CA HIS A 29 -7.98 14.44 15.60
C HIS A 29 -7.10 14.61 14.38
N LEU A 30 -6.29 13.60 14.07
CA LEU A 30 -5.44 13.61 12.88
C LEU A 30 -6.28 13.47 11.59
N ASP A 31 -7.28 12.60 11.59
CA ASP A 31 -8.27 12.48 10.52
C ASP A 31 -8.97 13.83 10.24
N GLU A 32 -9.54 14.45 11.28
CA GLU A 32 -10.16 15.78 11.18
C GLU A 32 -9.17 16.85 10.68
N LEU A 33 -7.93 16.83 11.17
CA LEU A 33 -6.88 17.77 10.75
C LEU A 33 -6.57 17.64 9.25
N VAL A 34 -6.40 16.42 8.75
CA VAL A 34 -6.08 16.15 7.33
C VAL A 34 -7.23 16.59 6.43
N ARG A 35 -8.47 16.24 6.80
CA ARG A 35 -9.67 16.63 6.04
C ARG A 35 -9.86 18.16 6.00
N GLN A 36 -9.77 18.83 7.15
CA GLN A 36 -9.91 20.29 7.21
C GLN A 36 -8.74 21.01 6.54
N CYS A 37 -7.53 20.44 6.53
CA CYS A 37 -6.43 20.96 5.73
C CYS A 37 -6.74 20.93 4.23
N ALA A 38 -7.21 19.78 3.73
CA ALA A 38 -7.61 19.63 2.34
C ALA A 38 -8.71 20.66 1.96
N GLU A 39 -9.72 20.86 2.81
CA GLU A 39 -10.76 21.86 2.60
C GLU A 39 -10.21 23.29 2.54
N ILE A 40 -9.35 23.68 3.49
CA ILE A 40 -8.74 25.03 3.54
C ILE A 40 -7.83 25.27 2.33
N GLN A 41 -7.17 24.23 1.83
CA GLN A 41 -6.28 24.29 0.67
C GLN A 41 -7.02 24.02 -0.66
N GLU A 42 -8.36 23.93 -0.62
CA GLU A 42 -9.22 23.70 -1.79
C GLU A 42 -8.86 22.43 -2.59
N ILE A 43 -8.29 21.44 -1.91
CA ILE A 43 -7.98 20.13 -2.51
C ILE A 43 -9.28 19.34 -2.63
N LYS A 44 -9.65 19.01 -3.86
CA LYS A 44 -10.87 18.27 -4.16
C LYS A 44 -10.68 16.78 -3.94
N ASN A 45 -11.75 16.11 -3.51
CA ASN A 45 -11.79 14.66 -3.36
C ASN A 45 -10.65 14.14 -2.47
N VAL A 46 -10.69 14.48 -1.19
CA VAL A 46 -9.79 13.88 -0.19
C VAL A 46 -10.62 13.09 0.79
N ASP A 47 -10.29 11.81 0.90
CA ASP A 47 -10.81 10.90 1.89
C ASP A 47 -9.67 10.29 2.69
N VAL A 48 -9.96 9.94 3.94
CA VAL A 48 -9.00 9.41 4.90
C VAL A 48 -9.59 8.13 5.48
N THR A 49 -8.84 7.04 5.37
CA THR A 49 -9.19 5.77 6.00
C THR A 49 -8.23 5.51 7.16
N ILE A 50 -8.76 5.44 8.37
CA ILE A 50 -8.03 4.94 9.54
C ILE A 50 -7.97 3.42 9.45
N LEU A 51 -6.77 2.87 9.54
CA LEU A 51 -6.51 1.45 9.39
C LEU A 51 -6.36 0.79 10.77
N PRO A 52 -6.94 -0.41 10.96
CA PRO A 52 -6.88 -1.08 12.25
C PRO A 52 -5.44 -1.48 12.56
N LYS A 53 -4.91 -0.98 13.68
CA LYS A 53 -3.61 -1.38 14.21
C LYS A 53 -3.75 -2.71 14.93
N LYS A 54 -3.26 -3.78 14.31
CA LYS A 54 -3.33 -5.13 14.90
C LYS A 54 -1.99 -5.59 15.45
N THR A 55 -0.90 -5.31 14.73
CA THR A 55 0.48 -5.59 15.13
C THR A 55 1.42 -4.48 14.61
N GLU A 56 2.72 -4.59 14.90
CA GLU A 56 3.75 -3.75 14.26
C GLU A 56 3.95 -4.10 12.77
N ALA A 57 3.44 -5.23 12.30
CA ALA A 57 3.36 -5.59 10.89
C ALA A 57 1.97 -5.28 10.33
N GLY A 58 1.91 -4.80 9.09
CA GLY A 58 0.65 -4.38 8.47
C GLY A 58 0.79 -3.13 7.63
N ASN A 59 -0.34 -2.51 7.30
CA ASN A 59 -0.37 -1.26 6.58
C ASN A 59 -0.09 -0.08 7.54
N PRO A 60 0.32 1.09 7.02
CA PRO A 60 0.39 2.33 7.81
C PRO A 60 -0.94 2.66 8.47
N ASP A 61 -0.93 3.45 9.55
CA ASP A 61 -2.14 3.75 10.33
C ASP A 61 -3.23 4.51 9.54
N PHE A 62 -2.87 5.29 8.52
CA PHE A 62 -3.81 6.03 7.68
C PHE A 62 -3.48 5.89 6.20
N ARG A 63 -4.55 5.82 5.38
CA ARG A 63 -4.51 6.05 3.92
C ARG A 63 -5.23 7.33 3.59
N VAL A 64 -4.60 8.20 2.78
CA VAL A 64 -5.19 9.40 2.19
C VAL A 64 -5.31 9.22 0.69
N TRP A 65 -6.52 9.39 0.15
CA TRP A 65 -6.88 8.99 -1.23
C TRP A 65 -8.10 9.77 -1.72
N ASP A 66 -8.50 9.57 -2.97
CA ASP A 66 -9.61 10.32 -3.59
C ASP A 66 -11.01 9.71 -3.41
N GLY A 67 -11.11 8.63 -2.63
CA GLY A 67 -12.34 7.86 -2.48
C GLY A 67 -12.63 6.92 -3.66
N LYS A 68 -11.76 6.88 -4.69
CA LYS A 68 -11.90 6.05 -5.89
C LYS A 68 -10.65 5.21 -6.14
N ASN A 69 -9.67 5.74 -6.85
CA ASN A 69 -8.51 5.00 -7.35
C ASN A 69 -7.18 5.68 -7.03
N HIS A 70 -7.17 7.00 -6.83
CA HIS A 70 -5.94 7.77 -6.64
C HIS A 70 -5.55 7.81 -5.16
N ILE A 71 -4.37 7.30 -4.82
CA ILE A 71 -3.82 7.33 -3.48
C ILE A 71 -2.83 8.48 -3.39
N THR A 72 -3.16 9.45 -2.55
CA THR A 72 -2.29 10.58 -2.27
C THR A 72 -1.10 10.11 -1.44
N GLY A 73 -1.32 9.30 -0.42
CA GLY A 73 -0.24 8.79 0.41
C GLY A 73 -0.72 8.16 1.71
N TYR A 74 0.24 7.88 2.58
CA TYR A 74 0.01 7.21 3.85
C TYR A 74 0.52 8.05 5.01
N ILE A 75 -0.06 7.84 6.20
CA ILE A 75 0.43 8.46 7.43
C ILE A 75 0.64 7.35 8.46
N GLU A 76 1.84 7.31 9.03
CA GLU A 76 2.17 6.50 10.20
C GLU A 76 2.19 7.42 11.42
N ALA A 77 1.38 7.09 12.42
CA ALA A 77 1.28 7.86 13.65
C ALA A 77 1.94 7.09 14.80
N LYS A 78 2.67 7.81 15.65
CA LYS A 78 3.21 7.29 16.89
C LYS A 78 2.59 8.00 18.07
N ASP A 79 2.55 7.32 19.21
CA ASP A 79 2.03 7.90 20.44
C ASP A 79 2.59 9.32 20.68
N PRO A 80 1.75 10.31 21.05
CA PRO A 80 2.21 11.68 21.23
C PRO A 80 3.28 11.86 22.32
N SER A 81 3.48 10.85 23.17
CA SER A 81 4.57 10.82 24.16
C SER A 81 5.93 10.46 23.57
N VAL A 82 5.99 9.93 22.34
CA VAL A 82 7.23 9.66 21.60
C VAL A 82 7.80 11.00 21.13
N THR A 83 8.74 11.55 21.91
CA THR A 83 9.31 12.88 21.65
C THR A 83 10.44 12.90 20.64
N ASN A 84 11.05 11.75 20.33
CA ASN A 84 12.11 11.66 19.33
C ASN A 84 11.73 10.68 18.21
N LEU A 85 11.37 11.24 17.06
CA LEU A 85 11.06 10.47 15.85
C LEU A 85 12.30 9.92 15.14
N ASP A 86 13.51 10.37 15.47
CA ASP A 86 14.75 9.86 14.86
C ASP A 86 14.96 8.37 15.14
N TYR A 87 14.54 7.88 16.32
CA TYR A 87 14.59 6.45 16.62
C TYR A 87 13.58 5.65 15.81
N ILE A 88 12.44 6.27 15.48
CA ILE A 88 11.40 5.64 14.66
C ILE A 88 11.86 5.53 13.20
N GLU A 89 12.65 6.50 12.73
CA GLU A 89 13.25 6.47 11.38
C GLU A 89 14.11 5.23 11.11
N GLY A 90 14.77 4.69 12.14
CA GLY A 90 15.59 3.48 12.05
C GLY A 90 14.85 2.17 12.37
N THR A 91 13.52 2.20 12.51
CA THR A 91 12.74 0.97 12.75
C THR A 91 12.51 0.22 11.45
N GLU A 92 12.61 -1.11 11.48
CA GLU A 92 12.33 -1.95 10.31
C GLU A 92 10.94 -1.69 9.73
N GLN A 93 9.95 -1.40 10.59
CA GLN A 93 8.59 -1.05 10.17
C GLN A 93 8.59 0.18 9.25
N LEU A 94 9.19 1.29 9.68
CA LEU A 94 9.19 2.51 8.87
C LEU A 94 10.04 2.34 7.61
N GLU A 95 11.19 1.68 7.70
CA GLU A 95 12.03 1.38 6.53
C GLU A 95 11.24 0.61 5.45
N ARG A 96 10.43 -0.38 5.85
CA ARG A 96 9.55 -1.11 4.92
C ARG A 96 8.50 -0.20 4.28
N TYR A 97 7.88 0.69 5.06
CA TYR A 97 6.89 1.65 4.54
C TYR A 97 7.52 2.62 3.55
N LEU A 98 8.68 3.18 3.88
CA LEU A 98 9.43 4.11 3.02
C LEU A 98 9.98 3.45 1.75
N ALA A 99 10.30 2.16 1.80
CA ALA A 99 10.71 1.38 0.64
C ALA A 99 9.53 1.01 -0.30
N THR A 100 8.31 0.93 0.25
CA THR A 100 7.11 0.46 -0.47
C THR A 100 6.28 1.62 -1.01
N PHE A 101 5.97 2.61 -0.17
CA PHE A 101 5.05 3.69 -0.46
C PHE A 101 5.81 4.99 -0.78
N PRO A 102 5.50 5.64 -1.91
CA PRO A 102 6.28 6.77 -2.39
C PRO A 102 5.95 8.09 -1.69
N ASN A 103 4.86 8.16 -0.93
CA ASN A 103 4.44 9.35 -0.20
C ASN A 103 3.96 9.00 1.21
N VAL A 104 4.79 9.28 2.21
CA VAL A 104 4.52 8.89 3.61
C VAL A 104 4.76 10.06 4.54
N ILE A 105 3.84 10.29 5.47
CA ILE A 105 4.06 11.17 6.61
C ILE A 105 4.31 10.31 7.85
N LEU A 106 5.38 10.60 8.59
CA LEU A 106 5.56 10.12 9.96
C LEU A 106 5.18 11.26 10.92
N THR A 107 4.39 10.96 11.95
CA THR A 107 4.02 11.95 12.95
C THR A 107 3.86 11.39 14.36
N ASN A 108 4.15 12.22 15.37
CA ASN A 108 3.73 12.02 16.75
C ASN A 108 2.63 13.02 17.15
N PHE A 109 1.81 13.45 16.18
CA PHE A 109 0.77 14.48 16.31
C PHE A 109 1.26 15.92 16.52
N TYR A 110 2.56 16.14 16.78
CA TYR A 110 3.13 17.48 16.97
C TYR A 110 4.22 17.80 15.94
N GLU A 111 4.99 16.80 15.56
CA GLU A 111 5.99 16.85 14.51
C GLU A 111 5.52 16.02 13.33
N PHE A 112 5.71 16.54 12.11
CA PHE A 112 5.34 15.90 10.86
C PHE A 112 6.57 15.85 9.96
N ARG A 113 6.91 14.66 9.47
CA ARG A 113 8.02 14.42 8.54
C ARG A 113 7.46 13.80 7.28
N LEU A 114 7.64 14.49 6.15
CA LEU A 114 7.18 14.04 4.84
C LEU A 114 8.33 13.37 4.10
N TYR A 115 8.07 12.16 3.61
CA TYR A 115 8.98 11.37 2.80
C TYR A 115 8.43 11.19 1.39
N ARG A 116 9.31 11.36 0.41
CA ARG A 116 9.09 11.08 -1.00
C ARG A 116 10.08 10.04 -1.47
N ASP A 117 9.60 8.91 -1.97
CA ASP A 117 10.44 7.82 -2.48
C ASP A 117 11.57 7.43 -1.49
N GLY A 118 11.20 7.34 -0.21
CA GLY A 118 12.10 7.02 0.90
C GLY A 118 13.00 8.15 1.40
N GLN A 119 12.97 9.34 0.79
CA GLN A 119 13.77 10.48 1.21
C GLN A 119 12.93 11.53 1.95
N ARG A 120 13.41 12.00 3.10
CA ARG A 120 12.75 13.07 3.86
C ARG A 120 12.89 14.40 3.11
N ILE A 121 11.77 14.96 2.66
CA ILE A 121 11.74 16.22 1.87
C ILE A 121 11.22 17.42 2.65
N ALA A 122 10.45 17.20 3.72
CA ALA A 122 9.97 18.27 4.58
C ALA A 122 9.81 17.79 6.03
N GLN A 123 9.96 18.71 6.97
CA GLN A 123 9.77 18.48 8.39
C GLN A 123 9.26 19.75 9.06
N VAL A 124 8.29 19.60 9.95
CA VAL A 124 7.73 20.72 10.71
C VAL A 124 7.28 20.25 12.08
N MET A 125 7.47 21.10 13.10
CA MET A 125 6.91 20.90 14.44
C MET A 125 5.94 22.05 14.72
N ILE A 126 4.67 21.74 14.99
CA ILE A 126 3.60 22.73 15.21
C ILE A 126 3.38 23.07 16.68
N GLY A 127 3.99 22.32 17.60
CA GLY A 127 3.97 22.60 19.03
C GLY A 127 4.88 21.63 19.77
N ARG A 128 5.36 22.00 20.96
CA ARG A 128 6.29 21.16 21.71
C ARG A 128 5.54 20.17 22.63
N PRO A 129 5.67 18.84 22.44
CA PRO A 129 4.94 17.84 23.25
C PRO A 129 5.21 17.95 24.75
N VAL A 130 6.43 18.39 25.12
CA VAL A 130 6.87 18.52 26.52
C VAL A 130 5.98 19.51 27.30
N ILE A 131 5.47 20.55 26.64
CA ILE A 131 4.59 21.55 27.27
C ILE A 131 3.24 20.91 27.59
N ALA A 132 2.65 20.20 26.63
CA ALA A 132 1.40 19.46 26.82
C ALA A 132 1.51 18.45 27.97
N LYS A 133 2.63 17.72 28.04
CA LYS A 133 2.84 16.67 29.05
C LYS A 133 3.08 17.23 30.45
N ARG A 134 3.92 18.27 30.59
CA ARG A 134 4.30 18.81 31.91
C ARG A 134 3.30 19.80 32.48
N LEU A 135 2.77 20.68 31.63
CA LEU A 135 1.87 21.75 32.05
C LEU A 135 0.40 21.39 31.82
N GLN A 136 0.11 20.22 31.24
CA GLN A 136 -1.24 19.80 30.85
C GLN A 136 -1.99 20.89 30.07
N THR A 137 -1.30 21.68 29.26
CA THR A 137 -1.89 22.82 28.50
C THR A 137 -1.46 22.74 27.05
N ALA A 138 -2.31 23.27 26.15
CA ALA A 138 -2.01 23.27 24.73
C ALA A 138 -0.68 24.01 24.50
N PRO A 139 0.29 23.40 23.79
CA PRO A 139 1.54 24.07 23.51
C PRO A 139 1.27 25.30 22.63
N PRO A 140 2.09 26.36 22.76
CA PRO A 140 2.06 27.47 21.83
C PRO A 140 2.24 26.95 20.39
N LEU A 141 1.40 27.46 19.49
CA LEU A 141 1.45 27.10 18.08
C LEU A 141 2.71 27.66 17.42
N GLU A 142 3.44 26.80 16.72
CA GLU A 142 4.66 27.13 15.98
C GLU A 142 4.50 26.77 14.48
N ASN A 143 5.30 27.40 13.60
CA ASN A 143 5.53 26.98 12.21
C ASN A 143 4.28 26.76 11.31
N VAL A 144 3.24 27.59 11.44
CA VAL A 144 1.98 27.48 10.68
C VAL A 144 2.20 27.43 9.16
N ASP A 145 3.05 28.31 8.62
CA ASP A 145 3.27 28.40 7.17
C ASP A 145 4.01 27.17 6.64
N ARG A 146 5.04 26.70 7.36
CA ARG A 146 5.76 25.46 7.00
C ARG A 146 4.88 24.22 7.07
N PHE A 147 3.93 24.19 8.01
CA PHE A 147 2.95 23.11 8.09
C PHE A 147 2.02 23.11 6.89
N LYS A 148 1.54 24.30 6.48
CA LYS A 148 0.76 24.46 5.26
C LYS A 148 1.55 23.98 4.03
N GLU A 149 2.79 24.41 3.89
CA GLU A 149 3.68 24.00 2.79
C GLU A 149 3.90 22.48 2.76
N LEU A 150 4.09 21.83 3.90
CA LEU A 150 4.23 20.37 3.99
C LEU A 150 2.98 19.66 3.45
N PHE A 151 1.79 20.10 3.85
CA PHE A 151 0.55 19.50 3.36
C PHE A 151 0.25 19.86 1.89
N ASP A 152 0.64 21.05 1.42
CA ASP A 152 0.61 21.40 -0.01
C ASP A 152 1.47 20.41 -0.83
N LEU A 153 2.68 20.08 -0.33
CA LEU A 153 3.56 19.05 -0.94
C LEU A 153 2.97 17.65 -0.84
N PHE A 154 2.31 17.29 0.26
CA PHE A 154 1.71 15.98 0.43
C PHE A 154 0.53 15.77 -0.53
N PHE A 155 -0.41 16.72 -0.60
CA PHE A 155 -1.61 16.63 -1.45
C PHE A 155 -1.33 16.78 -2.94
N SER A 156 -0.25 17.47 -3.32
CA SER A 156 0.14 17.61 -4.74
C SER A 156 0.76 16.34 -5.34
N PHE A 157 0.93 15.28 -4.56
CA PHE A 157 1.50 14.04 -5.06
C PHE A 157 0.57 13.28 -5.99
N SER A 158 1.18 12.73 -7.03
CA SER A 158 0.60 11.68 -7.85
C SER A 158 1.68 10.73 -8.34
N LEU A 159 1.32 9.46 -8.51
CA LEU A 159 2.23 8.48 -9.09
C LEU A 159 2.70 8.94 -10.47
N PRO A 160 4.02 8.97 -10.73
CA PRO A 160 4.53 9.29 -12.05
C PRO A 160 4.09 8.20 -13.04
N LYS A 161 3.73 8.59 -14.27
CA LYS A 161 3.36 7.63 -15.32
C LYS A 161 4.48 6.61 -15.52
N VAL A 162 4.17 5.35 -15.26
CA VAL A 162 5.11 4.23 -15.42
C VAL A 162 5.10 3.81 -16.89
N LYS A 163 6.19 4.12 -17.60
CA LYS A 163 6.27 3.95 -19.06
C LYS A 163 7.04 2.71 -19.52
N THR A 164 7.77 2.04 -18.63
CA THR A 164 8.62 0.90 -18.99
C THR A 164 8.25 -0.34 -18.19
N ALA A 165 8.46 -1.50 -18.80
CA ALA A 165 8.24 -2.78 -18.13
C ALA A 165 9.08 -2.92 -16.86
N ARG A 166 10.35 -2.48 -16.90
CA ARG A 166 11.27 -2.59 -15.76
C ARG A 166 10.82 -1.74 -14.58
N SER A 167 10.46 -0.47 -14.81
CA SER A 167 9.95 0.40 -13.75
C SER A 167 8.66 -0.14 -13.14
N LEU A 168 7.75 -0.69 -13.98
CA LEU A 168 6.53 -1.31 -13.49
C LEU A 168 6.81 -2.56 -12.66
N ALA A 169 7.71 -3.43 -13.12
CA ALA A 169 8.13 -4.62 -12.40
C ALA A 169 8.72 -4.30 -11.02
N ILE A 170 9.53 -3.23 -10.90
CA ILE A 170 10.08 -2.77 -9.61
C ILE A 170 8.97 -2.33 -8.66
N GLU A 171 8.07 -1.47 -9.11
CA GLU A 171 7.00 -0.93 -8.26
C GLU A 171 6.00 -2.00 -7.82
N LEU A 172 5.64 -2.92 -8.73
CA LEU A 172 4.84 -4.09 -8.39
C LEU A 172 5.58 -5.00 -7.40
N ALA A 173 6.85 -5.30 -7.63
CA ALA A 173 7.61 -6.21 -6.78
C ALA A 173 7.74 -5.73 -5.32
N LYS A 174 7.87 -4.41 -5.10
CA LYS A 174 7.84 -3.82 -3.74
C LYS A 174 6.52 -4.15 -3.04
N ARG A 175 5.40 -3.87 -3.69
CA ARG A 175 4.05 -4.05 -3.13
C ARG A 175 3.63 -5.51 -3.03
N THR A 176 4.06 -6.37 -3.94
CA THR A 176 3.83 -7.81 -3.81
C THR A 176 4.58 -8.39 -2.61
N ARG A 177 5.82 -7.94 -2.35
CA ARG A 177 6.56 -8.36 -1.15
C ARG A 177 5.85 -7.88 0.11
N PHE A 178 5.40 -6.62 0.13
CA PHE A 178 4.60 -6.09 1.23
C PHE A 178 3.30 -6.87 1.45
N LEU A 179 2.55 -7.16 0.37
CA LEU A 179 1.35 -8.00 0.42
C LEU A 179 1.64 -9.39 0.99
N ARG A 180 2.75 -10.03 0.60
CA ARG A 180 3.16 -11.34 1.12
C ARG A 180 3.49 -11.27 2.61
N ASP A 181 4.41 -10.38 2.97
CA ASP A 181 5.09 -10.40 4.27
C ASP A 181 4.28 -9.69 5.36
N GLU A 182 3.72 -8.52 5.04
CA GLU A 182 3.07 -7.64 6.01
C GLU A 182 1.55 -7.80 6.06
N VAL A 183 0.94 -8.43 5.05
CA VAL A 183 -0.51 -8.57 4.98
C VAL A 183 -0.94 -10.04 5.06
N ILE A 184 -0.59 -10.86 4.07
CA ILE A 184 -1.07 -12.26 4.04
C ILE A 184 -0.47 -13.05 5.20
N SER A 185 0.83 -12.95 5.43
CA SER A 185 1.50 -13.71 6.50
C SER A 185 0.98 -13.31 7.89
N VAL A 186 0.71 -12.02 8.10
CA VAL A 186 0.12 -11.50 9.35
C VAL A 186 -1.31 -12.00 9.54
N GLU A 187 -2.19 -11.85 8.55
CA GLU A 187 -3.57 -12.34 8.64
C GLU A 187 -3.66 -13.87 8.80
N MET A 188 -2.68 -14.62 8.27
CA MET A 188 -2.61 -16.07 8.49
C MET A 188 -2.12 -16.45 9.89
N ALA A 189 -1.26 -15.66 10.51
CA ALA A 189 -0.80 -15.89 11.88
C ALA A 189 -1.85 -15.50 12.94
N GLU A 190 -2.70 -14.52 12.61
CA GLU A 190 -3.75 -14.04 13.51
C GLU A 190 -4.98 -14.95 13.53
N ASN A 191 -5.07 -15.81 14.55
CA ASN A 191 -6.22 -16.68 14.72
C ASN A 191 -7.50 -15.88 15.04
N GLY A 192 -8.58 -16.17 14.30
CA GLY A 192 -9.94 -15.76 14.66
C GLY A 192 -10.54 -14.59 13.86
N SER A 193 -9.78 -13.92 12.99
CA SER A 193 -10.35 -12.91 12.08
C SER A 193 -11.20 -13.55 10.96
N LYS A 194 -12.17 -12.81 10.39
CA LYS A 194 -12.93 -13.29 9.21
C LYS A 194 -12.01 -13.54 8.02
N GLY A 195 -11.02 -12.65 7.84
CA GLY A 195 -9.95 -12.77 6.85
C GLY A 195 -9.12 -14.02 6.97
N HIS A 196 -8.69 -14.32 8.19
CA HIS A 196 -7.94 -15.52 8.52
C HIS A 196 -8.68 -16.78 8.05
N LYS A 197 -9.97 -16.92 8.38
CA LYS A 197 -10.77 -18.08 7.97
C LYS A 197 -10.81 -18.26 6.45
N GLN A 198 -10.98 -17.17 5.70
CA GLN A 198 -11.02 -17.22 4.23
C GLN A 198 -9.64 -17.55 3.63
N LEU A 199 -8.56 -16.93 4.11
CA LEU A 199 -7.20 -17.22 3.66
C LEU A 199 -6.79 -18.66 3.99
N ILE A 200 -7.16 -19.18 5.15
CA ILE A 200 -6.96 -20.60 5.50
C ILE A 200 -7.78 -21.51 4.57
N GLY A 201 -9.02 -21.13 4.23
CA GLY A 201 -9.81 -21.86 3.23
C GLY A 201 -9.12 -21.95 1.87
N PHE A 202 -8.55 -20.84 1.38
CA PHE A 202 -7.75 -20.86 0.15
C PHE A 202 -6.48 -21.70 0.32
N PHE A 203 -5.79 -21.59 1.45
CA PHE A 203 -4.61 -22.40 1.74
C PHE A 203 -4.90 -23.91 1.66
N GLU A 204 -5.96 -24.37 2.32
CA GLU A 204 -6.37 -25.77 2.31
C GLU A 204 -6.81 -26.22 0.91
N ALA A 205 -7.49 -25.36 0.15
CA ALA A 205 -7.86 -25.66 -1.24
C ALA A 205 -6.62 -25.79 -2.14
N PHE A 206 -5.66 -24.86 -2.05
CA PHE A 206 -4.41 -24.93 -2.81
C PHE A 206 -3.62 -26.17 -2.43
N LYS A 207 -3.55 -26.49 -1.13
CA LYS A 207 -2.85 -27.67 -0.64
C LYS A 207 -3.49 -28.96 -1.15
N LYS A 208 -4.82 -29.06 -1.10
CA LYS A 208 -5.56 -30.25 -1.51
C LYS A 208 -5.55 -30.49 -3.03
N TYR A 209 -5.72 -29.43 -3.82
CA TYR A 209 -5.97 -29.54 -5.26
C TYR A 209 -4.77 -29.23 -6.14
N LEU A 210 -3.76 -28.51 -5.63
CA LEU A 210 -2.61 -28.07 -6.43
C LEU A 210 -1.28 -28.64 -5.89
N ILE A 211 -0.96 -28.41 -4.61
CA ILE A 211 0.37 -28.71 -4.04
C ILE A 211 0.23 -29.31 -2.63
N SER A 212 0.25 -30.63 -2.50
CA SER A 212 0.04 -31.33 -1.22
C SER A 212 1.05 -30.98 -0.12
N THR A 213 2.28 -30.63 -0.49
CA THR A 213 3.36 -30.24 0.43
C THR A 213 3.43 -28.74 0.71
N LEU A 214 2.38 -27.97 0.35
CA LEU A 214 2.38 -26.52 0.48
C LEU A 214 2.43 -26.08 1.96
N THR A 215 3.41 -25.25 2.28
CA THR A 215 3.51 -24.56 3.59
C THR A 215 2.79 -23.21 3.54
N GLN A 216 2.43 -22.66 4.71
CA GLN A 216 1.78 -21.34 4.78
C GLN A 216 2.66 -20.22 4.18
N LYS A 217 3.97 -20.25 4.42
CA LYS A 217 4.92 -19.29 3.83
C LYS A 217 4.93 -19.37 2.29
N GLN A 218 4.95 -20.59 1.74
CA GLN A 218 4.88 -20.78 0.28
C GLN A 218 3.50 -20.36 -0.27
N PHE A 219 2.44 -20.57 0.49
CA PHE A 219 1.11 -20.12 0.11
C PHE A 219 1.02 -18.60 0.07
N ALA A 220 1.50 -17.88 1.09
CA ALA A 220 1.51 -16.42 1.11
C ALA A 220 2.23 -15.85 -0.12
N ASP A 221 3.37 -16.45 -0.49
CA ASP A 221 4.13 -16.10 -1.68
C ASP A 221 3.35 -16.36 -2.99
N ILE A 222 2.81 -17.57 -3.18
CA ILE A 222 2.03 -17.92 -4.38
C ILE A 222 0.77 -17.05 -4.48
N TYR A 223 0.10 -16.78 -3.37
CA TYR A 223 -1.11 -15.98 -3.31
C TYR A 223 -0.84 -14.51 -3.68
N ALA A 224 0.22 -13.91 -3.12
CA ALA A 224 0.64 -12.55 -3.46
C ALA A 224 1.01 -12.41 -4.95
N GLN A 225 1.76 -13.37 -5.50
CA GLN A 225 2.09 -13.44 -6.93
C GLN A 225 0.82 -13.58 -7.78
N THR A 226 -0.11 -14.45 -7.37
CA THR A 226 -1.37 -14.69 -8.09
C THR A 226 -2.22 -13.44 -8.18
N ILE A 227 -2.34 -12.69 -7.08
CA ILE A 227 -3.05 -11.40 -7.06
C ILE A 227 -2.37 -10.40 -7.99
N THR A 228 -1.06 -10.20 -7.86
CA THR A 228 -0.33 -9.18 -8.63
C THR A 228 -0.37 -9.49 -10.13
N TYR A 229 -0.07 -10.74 -10.49
CA TYR A 229 -0.09 -11.17 -11.89
C TYR A 229 -1.52 -11.17 -12.47
N GLY A 230 -2.50 -11.61 -11.69
CA GLY A 230 -3.90 -11.57 -12.11
C GLY A 230 -4.38 -10.14 -12.34
N LEU A 231 -4.03 -9.18 -11.47
CA LEU A 231 -4.35 -7.77 -11.65
C LEU A 231 -3.70 -7.20 -12.91
N PHE A 232 -2.43 -7.53 -13.16
CA PHE A 232 -1.76 -7.13 -14.39
C PHE A 232 -2.47 -7.72 -15.62
N ALA A 233 -2.79 -9.01 -15.62
CA ALA A 233 -3.52 -9.65 -16.72
C ALA A 233 -4.95 -9.11 -16.91
N ALA A 234 -5.61 -8.69 -15.83
CA ALA A 234 -6.90 -8.00 -15.90
C ALA A 234 -6.74 -6.60 -16.51
N ARG A 235 -5.72 -5.85 -16.08
CA ARG A 235 -5.41 -4.51 -16.58
C ARG A 235 -5.15 -4.49 -18.08
N THR A 236 -4.49 -5.51 -18.64
CA THR A 236 -4.21 -5.61 -20.08
C THR A 236 -5.45 -5.89 -20.94
N ARG A 237 -6.54 -6.35 -20.33
CA ARG A 237 -7.85 -6.54 -20.99
C ARG A 237 -8.82 -5.37 -20.76
N ALA A 238 -8.53 -4.53 -19.77
CA ALA A 238 -9.36 -3.38 -19.41
C ALA A 238 -9.14 -2.20 -20.35
N ASN A 239 -10.24 -1.55 -20.73
CA ASN A 239 -10.23 -0.28 -21.45
C ASN A 239 -10.55 0.86 -20.47
N GLY A 240 -9.70 1.89 -20.43
CA GLY A 240 -9.91 3.05 -19.55
C GLY A 240 -9.45 2.81 -18.11
N GLU A 241 -10.27 3.22 -17.15
CA GLU A 241 -9.97 3.12 -15.71
C GLU A 241 -9.84 1.67 -15.25
N PHE A 242 -8.96 1.46 -14.28
CA PHE A 242 -8.71 0.17 -13.65
C PHE A 242 -8.69 0.30 -12.13
N SER A 243 -9.29 -0.69 -11.46
CA SER A 243 -9.36 -0.75 -10.01
C SER A 243 -9.44 -2.21 -9.56
N ARG A 244 -9.20 -2.45 -8.26
CA ARG A 244 -9.39 -3.77 -7.64
C ARG A 244 -10.78 -4.35 -7.92
N ARG A 245 -11.83 -3.53 -7.82
CA ARG A 245 -13.22 -3.98 -8.02
C ARG A 245 -13.48 -4.41 -9.46
N LEU A 246 -12.97 -3.65 -10.43
CA LEU A 246 -13.09 -3.97 -11.86
C LEU A 246 -12.27 -5.20 -12.26
N ALA A 247 -11.22 -5.55 -11.52
CA ALA A 247 -10.34 -6.64 -11.88
C ALA A 247 -11.10 -7.97 -12.09
N PHE A 248 -12.11 -8.26 -11.27
CA PHE A 248 -12.90 -9.49 -11.38
C PHE A 248 -13.56 -9.67 -12.75
N ASP A 249 -14.04 -8.58 -13.36
CA ASP A 249 -14.73 -8.60 -14.65
C ASP A 249 -13.77 -8.92 -15.82
N TYR A 250 -12.47 -8.66 -15.64
CA TYR A 250 -11.43 -8.84 -16.66
C TYR A 250 -10.57 -10.10 -16.46
N ILE A 251 -10.83 -10.90 -15.43
CA ILE A 251 -10.16 -12.20 -15.21
C ILE A 251 -10.85 -13.29 -16.06
N PRO A 252 -10.08 -14.17 -16.75
CA PRO A 252 -10.67 -15.23 -17.57
C PRO A 252 -11.49 -16.18 -16.72
N HIS A 253 -12.65 -16.59 -17.25
CA HIS A 253 -13.56 -17.50 -16.55
C HIS A 253 -13.08 -18.96 -16.53
N THR A 254 -11.94 -19.26 -17.15
CA THR A 254 -11.44 -20.62 -17.39
C THR A 254 -10.75 -21.25 -16.18
N ILE A 255 -10.32 -20.48 -15.18
CA ILE A 255 -9.61 -20.98 -13.99
C ILE A 255 -10.43 -20.69 -12.73
N GLY A 256 -11.13 -21.71 -12.22
CA GLY A 256 -12.06 -21.58 -11.08
C GLY A 256 -11.44 -20.99 -9.81
N ILE A 257 -10.30 -21.55 -9.36
CA ILE A 257 -9.60 -21.08 -8.15
C ILE A 257 -9.17 -19.61 -8.28
N LEU A 258 -8.65 -19.21 -9.45
CA LEU A 258 -8.25 -17.83 -9.71
C LEU A 258 -9.47 -16.90 -9.63
N ARG A 259 -10.59 -17.31 -10.20
CA ARG A 259 -11.83 -16.53 -10.15
C ARG A 259 -12.36 -16.37 -8.73
N ASP A 260 -12.26 -17.39 -7.89
CA ASP A 260 -12.68 -17.31 -6.49
C ASP A 260 -11.79 -16.39 -5.66
N VAL A 261 -10.47 -16.42 -5.90
CA VAL A 261 -9.53 -15.45 -5.31
C VAL A 261 -9.92 -14.03 -5.70
N PHE A 262 -10.17 -13.78 -6.98
CA PHE A 262 -10.55 -12.44 -7.46
C PHE A 262 -11.95 -12.02 -6.98
N ARG A 263 -12.90 -12.95 -6.85
CA ARG A 263 -14.20 -12.66 -6.24
C ARG A 263 -14.02 -12.18 -4.81
N PHE A 264 -13.23 -12.90 -4.03
CA PHE A 264 -12.97 -12.58 -2.62
C PHE A 264 -12.34 -11.19 -2.47
N ILE A 265 -11.29 -10.89 -3.23
CA ILE A 265 -10.61 -9.59 -3.09
C ILE A 265 -11.37 -8.42 -3.75
N SER A 266 -12.26 -8.65 -4.72
CA SER A 266 -12.92 -7.58 -5.48
C SER A 266 -14.37 -7.31 -5.04
N LEU A 267 -15.12 -8.35 -4.69
CA LEU A 267 -16.58 -8.28 -4.49
C LEU A 267 -17.04 -8.61 -3.07
N GLU A 268 -16.24 -9.37 -2.32
CA GLU A 268 -16.55 -9.74 -0.94
C GLU A 268 -15.89 -8.79 0.06
N GLU A 269 -16.18 -8.99 1.34
CA GLU A 269 -15.57 -8.24 2.45
C GLU A 269 -14.21 -8.84 2.82
N ALA A 270 -13.20 -8.57 1.97
CA ALA A 270 -11.82 -8.87 2.29
C ALA A 270 -11.34 -8.05 3.51
N PRO A 271 -10.33 -8.53 4.26
CA PRO A 271 -9.68 -7.76 5.32
C PRO A 271 -9.24 -6.41 4.81
N LYS A 272 -9.45 -5.36 5.61
CA LYS A 272 -9.10 -4.01 5.18
C LYS A 272 -7.63 -3.91 4.78
N SER A 273 -6.75 -4.55 5.54
CA SER A 273 -5.32 -4.67 5.26
C SER A 273 -5.02 -5.20 3.85
N LEU A 274 -5.78 -6.21 3.41
CA LEU A 274 -5.69 -6.79 2.07
C LEU A 274 -6.25 -5.84 1.01
N GLU A 275 -7.39 -5.20 1.26
CA GLU A 275 -7.95 -4.23 0.31
C GLU A 275 -6.98 -3.10 0.00
N ILE A 276 -6.32 -2.53 1.02
CA ILE A 276 -5.44 -1.36 0.86
C ILE A 276 -4.29 -1.65 -0.10
N ILE A 277 -3.54 -2.73 0.14
CA ILE A 277 -2.38 -3.04 -0.69
C ILE A 277 -2.77 -3.49 -2.10
N VAL A 278 -3.94 -4.13 -2.25
CA VAL A 278 -4.45 -4.55 -3.56
C VAL A 278 -4.96 -3.34 -4.35
N ASP A 279 -5.60 -2.36 -3.70
CA ASP A 279 -5.94 -1.06 -4.30
C ASP A 279 -4.69 -0.33 -4.80
N ASP A 280 -3.62 -0.31 -4.00
CA ASP A 280 -2.34 0.35 -4.32
C ASP A 280 -1.60 -0.33 -5.49
N ILE A 281 -1.64 -1.68 -5.57
CA ILE A 281 -1.19 -2.41 -6.77
C ILE A 281 -2.05 -2.04 -8.00
N ALA A 282 -3.38 -1.96 -7.84
CA ALA A 282 -4.28 -1.63 -8.93
C ALA A 282 -4.09 -0.19 -9.44
N GLU A 283 -3.78 0.77 -8.57
CA GLU A 283 -3.51 2.15 -8.95
C GLU A 283 -2.26 2.26 -9.82
N ILE A 284 -1.16 1.60 -9.45
CA ILE A 284 0.04 1.57 -10.31
C ILE A 284 -0.29 1.06 -11.70
N LEU A 285 -1.06 -0.03 -11.76
CA LEU A 285 -1.49 -0.61 -13.03
C LEU A 285 -2.40 0.34 -13.81
N ASN A 286 -3.22 1.13 -13.12
CA ASN A 286 -4.07 2.14 -13.73
C ASN A 286 -3.26 3.27 -14.36
N VAL A 287 -2.23 3.79 -13.67
CA VAL A 287 -1.36 4.88 -14.19
C VAL A 287 -0.27 4.40 -15.15
N ALA A 288 -0.01 3.08 -15.20
CA ALA A 288 0.92 2.47 -16.12
C ALA A 288 0.36 2.43 -17.55
N ASP A 289 1.24 2.68 -18.52
CA ASP A 289 0.92 2.51 -19.93
C ASP A 289 1.08 1.02 -20.33
N ALA A 290 0.19 0.18 -19.80
CA ALA A 290 0.25 -1.27 -19.97
C ALA A 290 0.28 -1.64 -21.47
N ASN A 291 -0.53 -0.99 -22.31
CA ASN A 291 -0.57 -1.25 -23.75
C ASN A 291 0.78 -0.94 -24.42
N LYS A 292 1.40 0.20 -24.09
CA LYS A 292 2.74 0.51 -24.60
C LYS A 292 3.78 -0.52 -24.14
N ILE A 293 3.73 -0.93 -22.88
CA ILE A 293 4.63 -1.96 -22.33
C ILE A 293 4.48 -3.27 -23.13
N LEU A 294 3.25 -3.71 -23.40
CA LEU A 294 3.01 -4.90 -24.22
C LEU A 294 3.50 -4.72 -25.66
N HIS A 295 3.27 -3.55 -26.27
CA HIS A 295 3.76 -3.25 -27.63
C HIS A 295 5.29 -3.26 -27.72
N GLU A 296 6.02 -2.80 -26.70
CA GLU A 296 7.48 -2.87 -26.66
C GLU A 296 7.99 -4.33 -26.66
N TYR A 297 7.32 -5.24 -25.94
CA TYR A 297 7.65 -6.67 -25.99
C TYR A 297 7.38 -7.28 -27.36
N HIS A 298 6.26 -6.94 -28.00
CA HIS A 298 5.98 -7.39 -29.37
C HIS A 298 7.05 -6.93 -30.37
N ARG A 299 7.55 -5.69 -30.25
CA ARG A 299 8.53 -5.13 -31.19
C ARG A 299 9.94 -5.71 -31.05
N THR A 300 10.29 -6.24 -29.87
CA THR A 300 11.64 -6.76 -29.57
C THR A 300 11.84 -8.23 -29.95
N GLY A 301 10.94 -8.82 -30.73
CA GLY A 301 11.04 -10.22 -31.19
C GLY A 301 10.66 -11.26 -30.13
N LYS A 302 10.10 -10.82 -28.99
CA LYS A 302 9.55 -11.64 -27.91
C LYS A 302 8.09 -12.04 -28.19
N GLY A 303 7.90 -12.73 -29.33
CA GLY A 303 6.62 -12.99 -29.99
C GLY A 303 5.49 -13.56 -29.12
N ARG A 304 4.26 -13.21 -29.57
CA ARG A 304 2.91 -13.67 -29.18
C ARG A 304 2.41 -13.53 -27.73
N ASP A 305 3.26 -13.58 -26.70
CA ASP A 305 2.78 -13.47 -25.31
C ASP A 305 3.55 -12.43 -24.46
N PRO A 306 3.26 -11.13 -24.65
CA PRO A 306 3.89 -10.05 -23.89
C PRO A 306 3.57 -10.10 -22.38
N ILE A 307 2.50 -10.79 -21.99
CA ILE A 307 2.10 -10.94 -20.58
C ILE A 307 3.07 -11.89 -19.87
N ILE A 308 3.42 -13.02 -20.50
CA ILE A 308 4.42 -13.97 -19.97
C ILE A 308 5.79 -13.30 -19.83
N HIS A 309 6.21 -12.50 -20.81
CA HIS A 309 7.50 -11.81 -20.75
C HIS A 309 7.57 -10.74 -19.66
N PHE A 310 6.46 -10.03 -19.42
CA PHE A 310 6.37 -9.13 -18.28
C PHE A 310 6.46 -9.92 -16.97
N TYR A 311 5.77 -11.06 -16.86
CA TYR A 311 5.82 -11.90 -15.67
C TYR A 311 7.24 -12.39 -15.35
N GLU A 312 8.02 -12.78 -16.36
CA GLU A 312 9.43 -13.12 -16.18
C GLU A 312 10.24 -11.93 -15.63
N THR A 313 10.02 -10.73 -16.19
CA THR A 313 10.69 -9.49 -15.74
C THR A 313 10.32 -9.14 -14.30
N PHE A 314 9.04 -9.30 -13.97
CA PHE A 314 8.50 -9.13 -12.62
C PHE A 314 9.12 -10.13 -11.64
N LEU A 315 9.08 -11.44 -11.95
CA LEU A 315 9.67 -12.47 -11.09
C LEU A 315 11.16 -12.27 -10.87
N ALA A 316 11.89 -11.88 -11.91
CA ALA A 316 13.31 -11.55 -11.79
C ALA A 316 13.57 -10.40 -10.81
N THR A 317 12.61 -9.50 -10.64
CA THR A 317 12.71 -8.36 -9.72
C THR A 317 12.16 -8.70 -8.32
N TYR A 318 11.10 -9.50 -8.26
CA TYR A 318 10.38 -9.87 -7.05
C TYR A 318 11.09 -10.97 -6.25
N ASP A 319 11.59 -12.01 -6.90
CA ASP A 319 12.33 -13.08 -6.26
C ASP A 319 13.20 -13.84 -7.30
N PRO A 320 14.47 -13.42 -7.48
CA PRO A 320 15.38 -14.04 -8.43
C PRO A 320 15.62 -15.53 -8.16
N GLU A 321 15.70 -15.95 -6.90
CA GLU A 321 15.93 -17.34 -6.53
C GLU A 321 14.72 -18.23 -6.84
N ILE A 322 13.50 -17.71 -6.64
CA ILE A 322 12.28 -18.42 -7.04
C ILE A 322 12.21 -18.55 -8.55
N ARG A 323 12.60 -17.51 -9.31
CA ARG A 323 12.67 -17.58 -10.78
C ARG A 323 13.59 -18.71 -11.25
N GLU A 324 14.79 -18.80 -10.67
CA GLU A 324 15.74 -19.86 -10.99
C GLU A 324 15.21 -21.24 -10.60
N ARG A 325 14.74 -21.41 -9.36
CA ARG A 325 14.23 -22.69 -8.85
C ARG A 325 13.00 -23.21 -9.58
N ARG A 326 12.07 -22.33 -9.94
CA ARG A 326 10.85 -22.70 -10.68
C ARG A 326 11.11 -22.85 -12.18
N GLY A 327 12.33 -22.59 -12.65
CA GLY A 327 12.69 -22.70 -14.06
C GLY A 327 11.81 -21.84 -14.95
N VAL A 328 11.36 -20.68 -14.48
CA VAL A 328 10.47 -19.79 -15.25
C VAL A 328 11.31 -19.04 -16.28
N TYR A 329 11.62 -19.76 -17.34
CA TYR A 329 12.29 -19.29 -18.53
C TYR A 329 11.33 -19.42 -19.70
N TYR A 330 11.13 -18.33 -20.44
CA TYR A 330 10.43 -18.42 -21.69
C TYR A 330 11.22 -19.32 -22.64
N THR A 331 10.61 -20.41 -23.12
CA THR A 331 11.20 -21.26 -24.15
C THR A 331 11.00 -20.56 -25.50
N PRO A 332 12.08 -20.23 -26.25
CA PRO A 332 11.95 -19.51 -27.51
C PRO A 332 11.01 -20.21 -28.49
N GLU A 333 10.15 -19.44 -29.18
CA GLU A 333 9.18 -19.96 -30.15
C GLU A 333 9.80 -20.89 -31.23
N PRO A 334 11.01 -20.63 -31.77
CA PRO A 334 11.65 -21.56 -32.71
C PRO A 334 11.93 -22.94 -32.11
N VAL A 335 12.16 -23.03 -30.80
CA VAL A 335 12.38 -24.30 -30.09
C VAL A 335 11.05 -25.01 -29.88
N VAL A 336 10.00 -24.29 -29.45
CA VAL A 336 8.66 -24.86 -29.29
C VAL A 336 8.12 -25.37 -30.63
N GLY A 337 8.21 -24.57 -31.69
CA GLY A 337 7.76 -24.94 -33.03
C GLY A 337 8.60 -26.01 -33.71
N TYR A 338 9.80 -26.32 -33.19
CA TYR A 338 10.58 -27.48 -33.62
C TYR A 338 10.12 -28.77 -32.93
N ILE A 339 9.56 -28.67 -31.70
CA ILE A 339 9.11 -29.82 -30.90
C ILE A 339 7.67 -30.24 -31.26
N VAL A 340 6.79 -29.29 -31.60
CA VAL A 340 5.34 -29.50 -31.79
C VAL A 340 4.97 -29.69 -33.25
#